data_AF-A0A4Y7TRF2-F1
#
_entry.id   AF-A0A4Y7TRF2-F1
#
_cell.length_a   1.000
_cell.length_b   1.000
_cell.length_c   1.000
_cell.angle_alpha   90.00
_cell.angle_beta   90.00
_cell.angle_gamma   90.00
#
_symmetry.space_group_name_H-M   'P 1'
#
loop_
_entity.id
_entity.type
_entity.pdbx_description
1 polymer ?
#
loop_
_entity_poly.entity_id
_entity_poly.type
_entity_poly.pdbx_seq_one_letter_code
_entity_poly.pdbx_strand_id
1 'polypeptide(L)'
;MAPATAFPVSKHGLPDGKFEMLRHYDTVCFVDDSGSMTFTNGKENAIGHREWSAKDMTIEFVVIAAQYDSTGIDVHFLNRKERQGLNLAVNRLFARPTPGGATPLGTKLKEIMELYCDLLKEAKRDKEQKLPPPVNYIVLTDGKREPGEEKSKLTNFLKSTAQLLQGLEYHENQIGIQFGRVGSDKSATEFL
;
A
#
# COMPACT_ATOMS: atom_id res chain seq x y z
N MET A 1 -10.37 -36.59 14.22
CA MET A 1 -11.70 -35.97 14.01
C MET A 1 -11.54 -34.48 14.15
N ALA A 2 -11.72 -33.73 13.06
CA ALA A 2 -11.83 -32.28 13.12
C ALA A 2 -13.26 -31.89 13.55
N PRO A 3 -13.47 -30.79 14.27
CA PRO A 3 -14.74 -30.09 14.26
C PRO A 3 -14.74 -29.04 13.14
N ALA A 4 -15.81 -29.04 12.35
CA ALA A 4 -16.21 -27.95 11.49
C ALA A 4 -17.13 -26.99 12.26
N THR A 5 -17.07 -25.69 11.94
CA THR A 5 -18.17 -24.72 11.70
C THR A 5 -17.63 -23.29 11.94
N ALA A 6 -17.26 -22.54 10.90
CA ALA A 6 -18.11 -21.68 10.06
C ALA A 6 -18.51 -20.35 10.74
N PHE A 7 -17.94 -19.23 10.26
CA PHE A 7 -18.33 -17.85 10.63
C PHE A 7 -18.10 -16.88 9.46
N PRO A 8 -18.82 -15.74 9.42
CA PRO A 8 -19.85 -15.46 8.44
C PRO A 8 -19.33 -14.80 7.16
N VAL A 9 -20.07 -15.05 6.09
CA VAL A 9 -19.97 -14.37 4.79
C VAL A 9 -20.02 -12.85 4.98
N SER A 10 -19.00 -12.16 4.48
CA SER A 10 -18.98 -10.71 4.30
C SER A 10 -20.24 -10.26 3.57
N LYS A 11 -20.93 -9.25 4.11
CA LYS A 11 -22.15 -8.64 3.55
C LYS A 11 -21.93 -7.96 2.20
N HIS A 12 -20.70 -7.96 1.70
CA HIS A 12 -20.30 -7.49 0.39
C HIS A 12 -19.62 -8.65 -0.32
N GLY A 13 -20.37 -9.35 -1.18
CA GLY A 13 -19.96 -10.58 -1.86
C GLY A 13 -18.72 -10.42 -2.74
N LEU A 14 -17.54 -10.48 -2.13
CA LEU A 14 -16.27 -10.64 -2.80
C LEU A 14 -15.88 -12.12 -2.73
N PRO A 15 -15.46 -12.76 -3.84
CA PRO A 15 -15.20 -14.20 -3.86
C PRO A 15 -14.10 -14.59 -2.87
N ASP A 16 -14.46 -15.45 -1.91
CA ASP A 16 -13.55 -16.10 -0.97
C ASP A 16 -12.43 -16.81 -1.76
N GLY A 17 -11.20 -16.31 -1.64
CA GLY A 17 -10.01 -16.90 -2.27
C GLY A 17 -9.10 -15.92 -3.02
N LYS A 18 -9.62 -14.78 -3.51
CA LYS A 18 -8.75 -13.79 -4.22
C LYS A 18 -7.75 -13.08 -3.31
N PHE A 19 -8.03 -13.04 -2.00
CA PHE A 19 -7.23 -12.33 -1.00
C PHE A 19 -6.57 -13.26 0.02
N GLU A 20 -6.81 -14.58 -0.04
CA GLU A 20 -6.15 -15.55 0.85
C GLU A 20 -4.63 -15.55 0.66
N MET A 21 -4.16 -15.33 -0.58
CA MET A 21 -2.75 -15.14 -0.88
C MET A 21 -2.11 -14.02 -0.06
N LEU A 22 -2.85 -12.95 0.28
CA LEU A 22 -2.32 -11.83 1.06
C LEU A 22 -1.92 -12.22 2.49
N ARG A 23 -2.47 -13.33 3.02
CA ARG A 23 -2.08 -13.85 4.34
C ARG A 23 -0.65 -14.38 4.41
N HIS A 24 -0.01 -14.61 3.26
CA HIS A 24 1.37 -15.06 3.16
C HIS A 24 2.38 -13.92 3.02
N TYR A 25 1.90 -12.67 3.01
CA TYR A 25 2.71 -11.48 2.84
C TYR A 25 2.64 -10.60 4.09
N ASP A 26 3.78 -10.04 4.47
CA ASP A 26 3.80 -8.83 5.27
C ASP A 26 3.30 -7.68 4.37
N THR A 27 2.31 -6.91 4.85
CA THR A 27 1.72 -5.83 4.05
C THR A 27 2.25 -4.46 4.46
N VAL A 28 2.72 -3.69 3.47
CA VAL A 28 3.21 -2.33 3.64
C VAL A 28 2.38 -1.39 2.78
N CYS A 29 1.62 -0.48 3.40
CA CYS A 29 0.82 0.52 2.72
C CYS A 29 1.56 1.86 2.60
N PHE A 30 1.65 2.39 1.38
CA PHE A 30 1.99 3.78 1.13
C PHE A 30 0.72 4.59 0.93
N VAL A 31 0.54 5.60 1.76
CA VAL A 31 -0.60 6.51 1.71
C VAL A 31 -0.14 7.85 1.19
N ASP A 32 -0.70 8.25 0.06
CA ASP A 32 -0.62 9.62 -0.41
C ASP A 32 -1.41 10.54 0.53
N ASP A 33 -0.70 11.45 1.20
CA ASP A 33 -1.27 12.53 1.99
C ASP A 33 -0.93 13.90 1.43
N SER A 34 -0.71 14.00 0.12
CA SER A 34 -0.46 15.25 -0.59
C SER A 34 -1.68 16.18 -0.59
N GLY A 35 -1.47 17.43 -1.00
CA GLY A 35 -2.56 18.40 -1.10
C GLY A 35 -3.67 18.00 -2.09
N SER A 36 -3.42 17.18 -3.12
CA SER A 36 -4.47 16.78 -4.06
C SER A 36 -5.47 15.78 -3.45
N MET A 37 -5.04 15.06 -2.40
CA MET A 37 -5.91 14.23 -1.57
C MET A 37 -6.88 15.06 -0.70
N THR A 38 -6.85 16.40 -0.76
CA THR A 38 -7.78 17.31 -0.05
C THR A 38 -9.09 17.61 -0.80
N PHE A 39 -9.97 16.63 -1.05
CA PHE A 39 -11.36 16.90 -1.50
C PHE A 39 -12.25 15.71 -1.07
N THR A 40 -13.46 15.81 -0.51
CA THR A 40 -14.38 16.92 -0.20
C THR A 40 -14.88 16.80 1.24
N ASN A 41 -14.90 17.89 2.01
CA ASN A 41 -15.81 17.97 3.16
C ASN A 41 -17.23 18.06 2.59
N GLY A 42 -17.91 16.93 2.51
CA GLY A 42 -19.37 16.83 2.56
C GLY A 42 -20.15 17.82 1.70
N LYS A 43 -19.90 17.86 0.38
CA LYS A 43 -20.99 18.24 -0.52
C LYS A 43 -21.87 17.00 -0.64
N GLU A 44 -22.96 16.96 0.11
CA GLU A 44 -24.12 16.21 -0.37
C GLU A 44 -24.35 16.68 -1.80
N ASN A 45 -24.31 15.76 -2.76
CA ASN A 45 -24.87 16.09 -4.06
C ASN A 45 -26.36 16.41 -3.86
N ALA A 46 -27.01 17.05 -4.83
CA ALA A 46 -28.41 17.49 -4.71
C ALA A 46 -29.45 16.37 -4.39
N ILE A 47 -28.97 15.12 -4.29
CA ILE A 47 -29.71 13.88 -4.06
C ILE A 47 -29.34 13.21 -2.71
N GLY A 48 -28.54 13.85 -1.86
CA GLY A 48 -28.25 13.38 -0.49
C GLY A 48 -27.19 12.27 -0.37
N HIS A 49 -26.41 12.00 -1.43
CA HIS A 49 -25.30 11.05 -1.33
C HIS A 49 -24.05 11.75 -0.81
N ARG A 50 -23.41 11.14 0.20
CA ARG A 50 -22.03 11.48 0.58
C ARG A 50 -21.08 10.98 -0.50
N GLU A 51 -20.39 11.89 -1.15
CA GLU A 51 -19.18 11.55 -1.91
C GLU A 51 -18.09 11.15 -0.91
N TRP A 52 -17.55 9.94 -1.05
CA TRP A 52 -16.40 9.53 -0.24
C TRP A 52 -15.17 10.30 -0.69
N SER A 53 -14.48 10.95 0.25
CA SER A 53 -13.21 11.59 -0.07
C SER A 53 -12.16 10.52 -0.39
N ALA A 54 -11.11 10.89 -1.14
CA ALA A 54 -9.99 9.99 -1.38
C ALA A 54 -9.38 9.49 -0.05
N LYS A 55 -9.38 10.35 0.98
CA LYS A 55 -8.99 9.99 2.33
C LYS A 55 -9.87 8.90 2.95
N ASP A 56 -11.20 9.00 2.84
CA ASP A 56 -12.11 8.00 3.40
C ASP A 56 -11.87 6.63 2.77
N MET A 57 -11.74 6.59 1.44
CA MET A 57 -11.47 5.36 0.68
C MET A 57 -10.12 4.75 1.07
N THR A 58 -9.09 5.58 1.25
CA THR A 58 -7.79 5.14 1.76
C THR A 58 -7.90 4.51 3.16
N ILE A 59 -8.65 5.14 4.07
CA ILE A 59 -8.86 4.59 5.43
C ILE A 59 -9.51 3.21 5.36
N GLU A 60 -10.59 3.08 4.59
CA GLU A 60 -11.29 1.79 4.45
C GLU A 60 -10.40 0.72 3.83
N PHE A 61 -9.64 1.08 2.79
CA PHE A 61 -8.70 0.14 2.17
C PHE A 61 -7.65 -0.36 3.17
N VAL A 62 -7.05 0.54 3.96
CA VAL A 62 -6.07 0.18 4.99
C VAL A 62 -6.70 -0.72 6.06
N VAL A 63 -7.94 -0.43 6.49
CA VAL A 63 -8.69 -1.29 7.44
C VAL A 63 -8.95 -2.68 6.85
N ILE A 64 -9.29 -2.77 5.56
CA ILE A 64 -9.52 -4.06 4.89
C ILE A 64 -8.19 -4.82 4.77
N ALA A 65 -7.12 -4.19 4.30
CA ALA A 65 -5.80 -4.81 4.16
C ALA A 65 -5.30 -5.39 5.49
N ALA A 66 -5.51 -4.66 6.59
CA ALA A 66 -5.15 -5.11 7.94
C ALA A 66 -5.88 -6.38 8.41
N GLN A 67 -7.05 -6.72 7.84
CA GLN A 67 -7.77 -7.96 8.18
C GLN A 67 -7.11 -9.21 7.59
N TYR A 68 -6.28 -9.04 6.55
CA TYR A 68 -5.59 -10.15 5.88
C TYR A 68 -4.17 -10.37 6.40
N ASP A 69 -3.59 -9.42 7.14
CA ASP A 69 -2.26 -9.55 7.77
C ASP A 69 -2.39 -9.81 9.27
N SER A 70 -2.09 -11.04 9.69
CA SER A 70 -2.20 -11.44 11.11
C SER A 70 -1.17 -10.80 12.03
N THR A 71 -0.09 -10.23 11.48
CA THR A 71 0.97 -9.55 12.24
C THR A 71 0.75 -8.05 12.33
N GLY A 72 -0.25 -7.53 11.61
CA GLY A 72 -0.50 -6.10 11.41
C GLY A 72 0.28 -5.56 10.22
N ILE A 73 -0.17 -4.43 9.69
CA ILE A 73 0.44 -3.81 8.50
C ILE A 73 1.28 -2.60 8.86
N ASP A 74 2.23 -2.25 7.99
CA ASP A 74 2.97 -1.00 8.11
C ASP A 74 2.35 0.08 7.25
N VAL A 75 2.21 1.30 7.79
CA VAL A 75 1.75 2.44 7.01
C VAL A 75 2.80 3.53 6.95
N HIS A 76 3.13 3.92 5.72
CA HIS A 76 4.01 5.03 5.38
C HIS A 76 3.21 6.11 4.66
N PHE A 77 3.23 7.33 5.18
CA PHE A 77 2.68 8.47 4.46
C PHE A 77 3.77 9.13 3.61
N LEU A 78 3.42 9.65 2.44
CA LEU A 78 4.39 10.29 1.55
C LEU A 78 5.05 11.52 2.17
N ASN A 79 4.29 12.33 2.91
CA ASN A 79 4.76 13.59 3.48
C ASN A 79 5.10 13.51 4.97
N ARG A 80 5.10 12.31 5.57
CA ARG A 80 5.45 12.12 7.00
C ARG A 80 6.71 11.29 7.16
N LYS A 81 7.52 11.64 8.15
CA LYS A 81 8.78 10.94 8.45
C LYS A 81 8.57 9.64 9.24
N GLU A 82 7.47 9.54 9.98
CA GLU A 82 7.23 8.43 10.90
C GLU A 82 6.55 7.26 10.18
N ARG A 83 7.16 6.06 10.26
CA ARG A 83 6.48 4.78 10.02
C ARG A 83 5.53 4.54 11.19
N GLN A 84 4.29 4.18 10.89
CA GLN A 84 3.32 3.80 11.90
C GLN A 84 2.91 2.34 11.69
N GLY A 85 3.27 1.48 12.63
CA GLY A 85 2.78 0.09 12.67
C GLY A 85 1.31 0.05 13.08
N LEU A 86 0.49 -0.67 12.32
CA LEU A 86 -0.96 -0.66 12.45
C LEU A 86 -1.50 -1.60 13.54
N ASN A 87 -0.78 -1.72 14.66
CA ASN A 87 -1.37 -2.16 15.93
C ASN A 87 -2.10 -1.01 16.64
N LEU A 88 -1.94 0.22 16.15
CA LEU A 88 -2.65 1.41 16.60
C LEU A 88 -3.98 1.56 15.83
N ALA A 89 -5.05 1.95 16.52
CA ALA A 89 -6.36 2.16 15.91
C ALA A 89 -6.25 3.06 14.66
N VAL A 90 -6.59 2.51 13.48
CA VAL A 90 -6.45 3.15 12.16
C VAL A 90 -7.00 4.57 12.14
N ASN A 91 -8.14 4.82 12.78
CA ASN A 91 -8.76 6.13 12.85
C ASN A 91 -7.86 7.21 13.50
N ARG A 92 -6.94 6.83 14.40
CA ARG A 92 -5.96 7.75 15.00
C ARG A 92 -4.83 8.12 14.03
N LEU A 93 -4.45 7.19 13.15
CA LEU A 93 -3.43 7.38 12.10
C LEU A 93 -3.81 8.52 11.14
N PHE A 94 -5.11 8.66 10.87
CA PHE A 94 -5.70 9.64 9.98
C PHE A 94 -6.29 10.88 10.69
N ALA A 95 -6.16 10.96 12.02
CA ALA A 95 -6.74 12.05 12.83
C ALA A 95 -5.96 13.37 12.79
N ARG A 96 -4.71 13.40 12.30
CA ARG A 96 -3.85 14.61 12.17
C ARG A 96 -2.83 14.49 11.02
N PRO A 97 -2.31 15.59 10.44
CA PRO A 97 -3.02 16.80 10.02
C PRO A 97 -3.66 16.62 8.62
N THR A 98 -4.29 17.68 8.11
CA THR A 98 -4.82 17.78 6.75
C THR A 98 -3.79 17.36 5.70
N PRO A 99 -4.19 16.61 4.65
CA PRO A 99 -3.30 16.33 3.53
C PRO A 99 -2.67 17.62 2.98
N GLY A 100 -1.40 17.55 2.60
CA GLY A 100 -0.59 18.69 2.20
C GLY A 100 0.79 18.26 1.75
N GLY A 101 1.48 19.11 1.00
CA GLY A 101 2.75 18.75 0.39
C GLY A 101 2.59 18.10 -0.98
N ALA A 102 3.69 17.51 -1.45
CA ALA A 102 3.83 16.95 -2.79
C ALA A 102 3.52 15.43 -2.79
N THR A 103 3.50 14.82 -3.98
CA THR A 103 3.41 13.37 -4.21
C THR A 103 4.77 12.78 -4.65
N PRO A 104 5.79 12.68 -3.77
CA PRO A 104 7.10 12.09 -4.09
C PRO A 104 7.07 10.55 -4.12
N LEU A 105 6.14 9.99 -4.89
CA LEU A 105 5.76 8.57 -4.78
C LEU A 105 6.91 7.63 -5.16
N GLY A 106 7.57 7.86 -6.30
CA GLY A 106 8.67 7.02 -6.75
C GLY A 106 9.87 7.08 -5.81
N THR A 107 10.22 8.27 -5.33
CA THR A 107 11.32 8.46 -4.36
C THR A 107 11.04 7.73 -3.04
N LYS A 108 9.84 7.88 -2.46
CA LYS A 108 9.50 7.27 -1.17
C LYS A 108 9.37 5.76 -1.26
N LEU A 109 8.75 5.26 -2.33
CA LEU A 109 8.63 3.83 -2.59
C LEU A 109 10.02 3.18 -2.72
N LYS A 110 10.93 3.83 -3.46
CA LYS A 110 12.31 3.37 -3.61
C LYS A 110 13.03 3.27 -2.26
N GLU A 111 13.03 4.34 -1.46
CA GLU A 111 13.71 4.39 -0.16
C GLU A 111 13.34 3.20 0.74
N ILE A 112 12.05 2.90 0.83
CA ILE A 112 11.53 1.84 1.71
C ILE A 112 11.77 0.45 1.11
N MET A 113 11.56 0.27 -0.20
CA MET A 113 11.80 -1.01 -0.86
C MET A 113 13.28 -1.40 -0.87
N GLU A 114 14.20 -0.43 -0.94
CA GLU A 114 15.64 -0.69 -0.87
C GLU A 114 16.05 -1.35 0.45
N LEU A 115 15.41 -0.98 1.57
CA LEU A 115 15.64 -1.63 2.87
C LEU A 115 15.34 -3.13 2.82
N TYR A 116 14.22 -3.51 2.19
CA TYR A 116 13.87 -4.92 2.04
C TYR A 116 14.78 -5.65 1.06
N CYS A 117 15.16 -5.00 -0.05
CA CYS A 117 16.15 -5.53 -0.99
C CYS A 117 17.50 -5.81 -0.30
N ASP A 118 17.90 -5.00 0.67
CA ASP A 118 19.13 -5.22 1.43
C ASP A 118 19.01 -6.42 2.36
N LEU A 119 17.87 -6.60 3.05
CA LEU A 119 17.59 -7.81 3.84
C LEU A 119 17.65 -9.09 2.98
N LEU A 120 17.16 -9.04 1.74
CA LEU A 120 17.24 -10.16 0.80
C LEU A 120 18.69 -10.49 0.42
N LYS A 121 19.52 -9.47 0.17
CA LYS A 121 20.95 -9.65 -0.14
C LYS A 121 21.70 -10.23 1.06
N GLU A 122 21.38 -9.77 2.27
CA GLU A 122 21.96 -10.29 3.51
C GLU A 122 21.61 -11.76 3.70
N ALA A 123 20.33 -12.14 3.57
CA ALA A 123 19.88 -13.53 3.66
C ALA A 123 20.49 -14.44 2.58
N LYS A 124 20.88 -13.90 1.41
CA LYS A 124 21.58 -14.69 0.38
C LYS A 124 23.05 -14.91 0.73
N ARG A 125 23.70 -13.94 1.40
CA ARG A 125 25.11 -13.99 1.77
C ARG A 125 25.35 -14.85 3.00
N ASP A 126 24.48 -14.74 3.99
CA ASP A 126 24.57 -15.47 5.25
C ASP A 126 23.54 -16.62 5.26
N LYS A 127 24.03 -17.86 5.25
CA LYS A 127 23.17 -19.06 5.23
C LYS A 127 22.46 -19.31 6.57
N GLU A 128 22.92 -18.69 7.66
CA GLU A 128 22.27 -18.78 8.96
C GLU A 128 21.15 -17.75 9.11
N GLN A 129 21.20 -16.67 8.30
CA GLN A 129 20.15 -15.66 8.26
C GLN A 129 18.89 -16.22 7.58
N LYS A 130 17.76 -16.15 8.29
CA LYS A 130 16.47 -16.54 7.73
C LYS A 130 16.06 -15.58 6.62
N LEU A 131 15.56 -16.12 5.51
CA LEU A 131 14.91 -15.33 4.46
C LEU A 131 13.76 -14.52 5.07
N PRO A 132 13.71 -13.18 4.87
CA PRO A 132 12.57 -12.39 5.32
C PRO A 132 11.27 -12.87 4.62
N PRO A 133 10.10 -12.73 5.28
CA PRO A 133 8.83 -13.11 4.69
C PRO A 133 8.56 -12.26 3.43
N PRO A 134 7.81 -12.78 2.43
CA PRO A 134 7.37 -12.01 1.27
C PRO A 134 6.66 -10.72 1.68
N VAL A 135 6.87 -9.63 0.93
CA VAL A 135 6.24 -8.33 1.23
C VAL A 135 5.31 -7.90 0.09
N ASN A 136 4.12 -7.40 0.43
CA ASN A 136 3.18 -6.82 -0.50
C ASN A 136 3.05 -5.31 -0.25
N TYR A 137 3.60 -4.50 -1.16
CA TYR A 137 3.51 -3.06 -1.13
C TYR A 137 2.22 -2.59 -1.79
N ILE A 138 1.37 -1.87 -1.06
CA ILE A 138 0.13 -1.30 -1.58
C ILE A 138 0.23 0.23 -1.56
N VAL A 139 0.26 0.84 -2.74
CA VAL A 139 0.31 2.29 -2.92
C VAL A 139 -1.10 2.82 -3.13
N LEU A 140 -1.53 3.75 -2.28
CA LEU A 140 -2.83 4.42 -2.36
C LEU A 140 -2.63 5.90 -2.70
N THR A 141 -3.04 6.31 -3.91
CA THR A 141 -2.82 7.66 -4.45
C THR A 141 -3.95 8.08 -5.38
N ASP A 142 -4.16 9.39 -5.58
CA ASP A 142 -5.04 9.90 -6.63
C ASP A 142 -4.38 9.92 -8.02
N GLY A 143 -3.06 9.67 -8.10
CA GLY A 143 -2.30 9.59 -9.33
C GLY A 143 -1.68 10.91 -9.81
N LYS A 144 -1.68 11.95 -8.97
CA LYS A 144 -1.05 13.23 -9.32
C LYS A 144 0.47 13.09 -9.48
N ARG A 145 0.99 13.62 -10.59
CA ARG A 145 2.43 13.70 -10.87
C ARG A 145 3.01 14.98 -10.31
N GLU A 146 4.20 14.87 -9.72
CA GLU A 146 4.98 16.04 -9.30
C GLU A 146 6.24 16.25 -10.16
N PRO A 147 6.68 17.51 -10.33
CA PRO A 147 7.96 17.79 -10.99
C PRO A 147 9.13 17.03 -10.33
N GLY A 148 9.92 16.32 -11.15
CA GLY A 148 11.05 15.52 -10.68
C GLY A 148 10.74 14.03 -10.44
N GLU A 149 9.47 13.65 -10.32
CA GLU A 149 8.97 12.26 -10.23
C GLU A 149 8.66 11.70 -11.61
N GLU A 150 9.70 11.52 -12.43
CA GLU A 150 9.54 10.93 -13.76
C GLU A 150 9.11 9.46 -13.67
N LYS A 151 8.09 9.07 -14.45
CA LYS A 151 7.64 7.67 -14.57
C LYS A 151 8.77 6.70 -14.96
N SER A 152 9.75 7.19 -15.71
CA SER A 152 10.96 6.45 -16.08
C SER A 152 11.76 6.00 -14.85
N LYS A 153 11.89 6.84 -13.81
CA LYS A 153 12.65 6.54 -12.59
C LYS A 153 12.03 5.38 -11.81
N LEU A 154 10.71 5.46 -11.57
CA LEU A 154 9.97 4.38 -10.93
C LEU A 154 10.05 3.09 -11.76
N THR A 155 9.77 3.18 -13.06
CA THR A 155 9.81 2.02 -13.97
C THR A 155 11.19 1.35 -13.98
N ASN A 156 12.26 2.13 -14.03
CA ASN A 156 13.63 1.63 -14.01
C ASN A 156 13.95 0.97 -12.67
N PHE A 157 13.53 1.59 -11.56
CA PHE A 157 13.70 1.00 -10.23
C PHE A 157 12.98 -0.36 -10.08
N LEU A 158 11.73 -0.46 -10.55
CA LEU A 158 10.98 -1.72 -10.53
C LEU A 158 11.65 -2.80 -11.39
N LYS A 159 12.16 -2.43 -12.58
CA LYS A 159 12.94 -3.34 -13.43
C LYS A 159 14.21 -3.82 -12.73
N SER A 160 14.97 -2.92 -12.12
CA SER A 160 16.19 -3.28 -11.37
C SER A 160 15.87 -4.17 -10.16
N THR A 161 14.73 -3.97 -9.50
CA THR A 161 14.27 -4.81 -8.40
C THR A 161 13.94 -6.23 -8.89
N ALA A 162 13.24 -6.37 -10.01
CA ALA A 162 12.95 -7.67 -10.61
C ALA A 162 14.24 -8.41 -11.03
N GLN A 163 15.19 -7.68 -11.64
CA GLN A 163 16.51 -8.22 -12.00
C GLN A 163 17.32 -8.65 -10.76
N LEU A 164 17.21 -7.90 -9.65
CA LEU A 164 17.82 -8.27 -8.39
C LEU A 164 17.26 -9.59 -7.86
N LEU A 165 15.93 -9.75 -7.80
CA LEU A 165 15.29 -10.99 -7.35
C LEU A 165 15.74 -12.20 -8.19
N GLN A 166 15.79 -12.01 -9.52
CA GLN A 166 16.28 -13.03 -10.44
C GLN A 166 17.75 -13.38 -10.17
N GLY A 167 18.62 -12.38 -9.99
CA GLY A 167 20.04 -12.60 -9.69
C GLY A 167 20.30 -13.22 -8.31
N LEU A 168 19.41 -13.00 -7.34
CA LEU A 168 19.44 -13.66 -6.04
C LEU A 168 18.77 -15.04 -6.05
N GLU A 169 18.17 -15.46 -7.18
CA GLU A 169 17.41 -16.71 -7.34
C GLU A 169 16.23 -16.84 -6.37
N TYR A 170 15.59 -15.72 -6.03
CA TYR A 170 14.34 -15.72 -5.25
C TYR A 170 13.13 -15.71 -6.18
N HIS A 171 12.01 -16.29 -5.71
CA HIS A 171 10.75 -16.28 -6.46
C HIS A 171 10.27 -14.84 -6.66
N GLU A 172 9.64 -14.56 -7.80
CA GLU A 172 9.01 -13.26 -8.09
C GLU A 172 7.93 -12.86 -7.07
N ASN A 173 7.44 -13.83 -6.30
CA ASN A 173 6.43 -13.63 -5.27
C ASN A 173 7.04 -13.09 -3.98
N GLN A 174 8.36 -12.91 -3.90
CA GLN A 174 9.02 -12.32 -2.74
C GLN A 174 8.66 -10.84 -2.54
N ILE A 175 8.27 -10.15 -3.62
CA ILE A 175 7.83 -8.75 -3.61
C ILE A 175 6.58 -8.60 -4.50
N GLY A 176 5.45 -8.29 -3.88
CA GLY A 176 4.25 -7.80 -4.56
C GLY A 176 4.17 -6.28 -4.54
N ILE A 177 3.68 -5.66 -5.61
CA ILE A 177 3.45 -4.21 -5.68
C ILE A 177 2.10 -3.96 -6.34
N GLN A 178 1.23 -3.20 -5.67
CA GLN A 178 -0.12 -2.87 -6.11
C GLN A 178 -0.34 -1.37 -6.03
N PHE A 179 -0.92 -0.79 -7.08
CA PHE A 179 -1.31 0.62 -7.10
C PHE A 179 -2.83 0.72 -7.07
N GLY A 180 -3.37 1.16 -5.93
CA GLY A 180 -4.77 1.50 -5.74
C GLY A 180 -4.99 2.98 -6.00
N ARG A 181 -5.68 3.31 -7.09
CA ARG A 181 -6.08 4.70 -7.36
C ARG A 181 -7.33 5.06 -6.58
N VAL A 182 -7.30 6.22 -5.94
CA VAL A 182 -8.38 6.70 -5.09
C VAL A 182 -8.90 8.05 -5.59
N GLY A 183 -10.22 8.19 -5.72
CA GLY A 183 -10.87 9.41 -6.24
C GLY A 183 -11.61 9.22 -7.57
N SER A 184 -12.53 10.15 -7.85
CA SER A 184 -13.52 10.08 -8.95
C SER A 184 -13.09 10.80 -10.24
N ASP A 185 -11.94 11.48 -10.23
CA ASP A 185 -11.52 12.29 -11.37
C ASP A 185 -11.02 11.40 -12.52
N LYS A 186 -11.78 11.33 -13.62
CA LYS A 186 -11.42 10.59 -14.83
C LYS A 186 -10.15 11.12 -15.50
N SER A 187 -9.66 12.31 -15.14
CA SER A 187 -8.48 12.94 -15.74
C SER A 187 -7.14 12.55 -15.11
N ALA A 188 -7.12 11.97 -13.90
CA ALA A 188 -5.87 11.64 -13.18
C ALA A 188 -5.13 10.38 -13.72
N THR A 189 -4.95 10.31 -15.03
CA THR A 189 -4.38 9.16 -15.76
C THR A 189 -2.86 9.21 -15.88
N GLU A 190 -2.20 10.20 -15.29
CA GLU A 190 -0.81 10.43 -15.68
C GLU A 190 0.18 9.51 -14.95
N PHE A 191 0.15 9.26 -13.64
CA PHE A 191 1.25 8.49 -13.03
C PHE A 191 1.18 6.96 -13.22
N LEU A 192 0.01 6.35 -13.04
CA LEU A 192 -0.20 4.89 -13.07
C LEU A 192 -0.37 4.38 -14.49
#